data_AF-A0A2N3DJU6-F1
#
_entry.id   AF-A0A2N3DJU6-F1
#
_cell.length_a   1.000
_cell.length_b   1.000
_cell.length_c   1.000
_cell.angle_alpha   90.00
_cell.angle_beta   90.00
_cell.angle_gamma   90.00
#
_symmetry.space_group_name_H-M   'P 1'
#
loop_
_entity.id
_entity.type
_entity.pdbx_description
1 polymer ?
#
loop_
_entity_poly.entity_id
_entity_poly.type
_entity_poly.pdbx_seq_one_letter_code
_entity_poly.pdbx_strand_id
1 'polypeptide(L)' 'MADPYSTLGVSKSASEAEIKSAYRKLAKQLHPDRNKDNPKAAEKFSDVTKAYDLLSDK' A
#
# COMPACT_ATOMS: atom_id res chain seq x y z
N MET A 1 -7.78 2.93 -15.28
CA MET A 1 -7.05 3.75 -14.30
C MET A 1 -6.95 2.94 -13.02
N ALA A 2 -5.76 2.57 -12.55
CA ALA A 2 -5.63 1.97 -11.23
C ALA A 2 -5.78 3.08 -10.18
N ASP A 3 -6.82 3.03 -9.37
CA ASP A 3 -7.02 3.98 -8.28
C ASP A 3 -6.06 3.65 -7.13
N PRO A 4 -5.20 4.59 -6.68
CA PRO A 4 -4.26 4.35 -5.57
C PRO A 4 -4.99 4.00 -4.26
N TYR A 5 -6.20 4.54 -4.06
CA TYR A 5 -7.08 4.16 -2.94
C TYR A 5 -7.45 2.67 -2.98
N SER A 6 -7.78 2.13 -4.15
CA SER A 6 -8.09 0.71 -4.32
C SER A 6 -6.87 -0.17 -4.11
N THR A 7 -5.68 0.28 -4.51
CA THR A 7 -4.41 -0.43 -4.25
C THR A 7 -4.12 -0.56 -2.75
N LEU A 8 -4.42 0.50 -1.98
CA LEU A 8 -4.30 0.51 -0.53
C LEU A 8 -5.49 -0.15 0.19
N GLY A 9 -6.55 -0.51 -0.53
CA GLY A 9 -7.77 -1.08 0.03
C GLY A 9 -8.56 -0.09 0.90
N VAL A 10 -8.47 1.21 0.59
CA VAL A 10 -9.15 2.30 1.30
C VAL A 10 -10.18 2.98 0.40
N SER A 11 -11.12 3.70 1.02
CA SER A 11 -12.08 4.53 0.29
C SER A 11 -11.38 5.71 -0.40
N LYS A 12 -11.95 6.21 -1.51
CA LYS A 12 -11.54 7.48 -2.12
C LYS A 12 -11.74 8.70 -1.21
N SER A 13 -12.57 8.54 -0.18
CA SER A 13 -12.81 9.52 0.88
C SER A 13 -11.93 9.29 2.11
N ALA A 14 -10.96 8.36 2.05
CA ALA A 14 -10.12 8.03 3.20
C ALA A 14 -9.23 9.21 3.58
N SER A 15 -9.12 9.43 4.89
CA SER A 15 -8.20 10.41 5.45
C SER A 15 -6.75 9.95 5.33
N GLU A 16 -5.79 10.88 5.38
CA GLU A 16 -4.35 10.55 5.45
C GLU A 16 -4.04 9.55 6.57
N ALA A 17 -4.72 9.67 7.72
CA ALA A 17 -4.57 8.75 8.83
C ALA A 17 -4.96 7.31 8.47
N GLU A 18 -6.06 7.13 7.73
CA GLU A 18 -6.51 5.83 7.22
C GLU A 18 -5.57 5.30 6.15
N ILE A 19 -5.14 6.14 5.21
CA ILE A 19 -4.16 5.80 4.16
C ILE A 19 -2.86 5.29 4.80
N LYS A 20 -2.33 6.02 5.79
CA LYS A 20 -1.10 5.65 6.52
C LYS A 20 -1.28 4.40 7.37
N SER A 21 -2.46 4.19 7.95
CA SER A 21 -2.78 2.97 8.70
C SER A 21 -2.85 1.73 7.79
N ALA A 22 -3.54 1.86 6.65
CA ALA A 22 -3.65 0.82 5.64
C ALA A 22 -2.29 0.46 5.03
N TYR A 23 -1.50 1.46 4.64
CA TYR A 23 -0.13 1.29 4.18
C TYR A 23 0.70 0.51 5.20
N ARG A 24 0.67 0.89 6.49
CA ARG A 24 1.44 0.19 7.53
C ARG A 24 0.98 -1.25 7.74
N LYS A 25 -0.32 -1.56 7.61
CA LYS A 25 -0.81 -2.94 7.65
C LYS A 25 -0.31 -3.75 6.46
N LEU A 26 -0.45 -3.22 5.25
CA LEU A 26 -0.02 -3.89 4.02
C LEU A 26 1.49 -4.06 3.98
N ALA A 27 2.27 -3.07 4.41
CA ALA A 27 3.71 -3.12 4.53
C ALA A 27 4.18 -4.29 5.43
N LYS A 28 3.53 -4.48 6.58
CA LYS A 28 3.83 -5.60 7.48
C LYS A 28 3.39 -6.97 6.93
N GLN A 29 2.37 -7.01 6.09
CA GLN A 29 1.89 -8.23 5.43
C GLN A 29 2.77 -8.63 4.25
N LEU A 30 3.20 -7.65 3.46
CA LEU A 30 4.00 -7.81 2.25
C LEU A 30 5.51 -7.71 2.51
N HIS A 31 5.92 -7.50 3.77
CA HIS A 31 7.32 -7.31 4.14
C HIS A 31 8.21 -8.44 3.60
N PRO A 32 9.36 -8.13 2.98
CA PRO A 32 10.25 -9.12 2.38
C PRO A 32 10.73 -10.16 3.41
N ASP A 33 10.97 -9.78 4.67
CA ASP A 33 11.35 -10.75 5.72
C ASP A 33 10.34 -11.88 5.91
N ARG A 34 9.05 -11.60 5.70
CA ARG A 34 7.96 -12.60 5.85
C ARG A 34 7.63 -13.27 4.52
N ASN A 35 8.11 -12.72 3.41
CA ASN A 35 7.76 -13.12 2.04
C ASN A 35 9.02 -13.35 1.19
N LYS A 36 10.07 -13.93 1.77
CA LYS A 36 11.37 -14.12 1.11
C LYS A 36 11.27 -14.91 -0.20
N ASP A 37 10.32 -15.84 -0.27
CA ASP A 37 10.12 -16.73 -1.42
C ASP A 37 8.98 -16.27 -2.34
N ASN A 38 8.37 -15.11 -2.07
CA ASN A 38 7.21 -14.63 -2.82
C ASN A 38 7.53 -13.33 -3.57
N PRO A 39 7.98 -13.40 -4.84
CA PRO A 39 8.28 -12.22 -5.64
C PRO A 39 7.06 -11.32 -5.85
N LYS A 40 5.84 -11.87 -5.80
CA LYS A 40 4.60 -11.08 -5.90
C LYS A 40 4.37 -10.20 -4.68
N ALA A 41 4.94 -10.53 -3.52
CA ALA A 41 4.84 -9.68 -2.34
C ALA A 41 5.64 -8.39 -2.53
N ALA A 42 6.82 -8.48 -3.15
CA ALA A 42 7.65 -7.33 -3.48
C ALA A 42 6.97 -6.42 -4.53
N GLU A 43 6.35 -7.00 -5.56
CA GLU A 43 5.57 -6.24 -6.54
C GLU A 43 4.41 -5.49 -5.87
N LYS A 44 3.59 -6.20 -5.07
CA LYS A 44 2.48 -5.57 -4.33
C LYS A 44 2.97 -4.51 -3.35
N PHE A 45 4.11 -4.73 -2.69
CA PHE A 45 4.68 -3.75 -1.77
C PHE A 45 5.09 -2.46 -2.52
N SER A 46 5.69 -2.60 -3.70
CA SER A 46 6.02 -1.47 -4.58
C SER A 46 4.76 -0.70 -5.00
N ASP A 47 3.70 -1.39 -5.41
CA ASP A 47 2.43 -0.77 -5.81
C ASP A 47 1.77 -0.03 -4.64
N VAL A 48 1.73 -0.64 -3.46
CA VAL A 48 1.20 -0.06 -2.23
C VAL A 48 2.00 1.19 -1.81
N THR A 49 3.33 1.15 -1.96
CA THR A 49 4.22 2.29 -1.65
C THR A 49 3.98 3.44 -2.62
N LYS A 50 3.92 3.18 -3.93
CA LYS A 50 3.60 4.20 -4.94
C LYS A 50 2.23 4.82 -4.71
N ALA A 51 1.23 4.01 -4.38
CA ALA A 51 -0.11 4.49 -4.06
C ALA A 51 -0.11 5.38 -2.81
N TYR A 52 0.64 4.99 -1.77
CA TYR A 52 0.78 5.79 -0.56
C TYR A 52 1.47 7.13 -0.82
N ASP A 53 2.60 7.15 -1.54
CA ASP A 53 3.32 8.39 -1.87
C ASP A 53 2.42 9.35 -2.66
N LEU A 54 1.70 8.85 -3.68
CA LEU A 54 0.82 9.67 -4.50
C LEU A 54 -0.35 10.29 -3.72
N LEU A 55 -0.80 9.61 -2.65
CA LEU A 55 -1.88 10.09 -1.80
C LEU A 55 -1.39 10.93 -0.61
N SER A 56 -0.15 10.72 -0.16
CA SER A 56 0.44 11.42 0.98
C SER A 56 1.10 12.74 0.58
N ASP A 57 1.44 12.92 -0.70
CA ASP A 57 2.00 14.16 -1.26
C ASP A 57 0.91 15.13 -1.78
N LYS A 58 -0.36 14.86 -1.43
CA LYS A 58 -1.52 15.59 -1.93
C LYS A 58 -2.07 16.61 -0.94
#